data_AF-A0A699VUU0-F1
#
_entry.id   AF-A0A699VUU0-F1
#
_cell.length_a   1.000
_cell.length_b   1.000
_cell.length_c   1.000
_cell.angle_alpha   90.00
_cell.angle_beta   90.00
_cell.angle_gamma   90.00
#
_symmetry.space_group_name_H-M   'P 1'
#
loop_
_entity.id
_entity.type
_entity.pdbx_description
1 polymer ?
#
loop_
_entity_poly.entity_id
_entity_poly.type
_entity_poly.pdbx_seq_one_letter_code
_entity_poly.pdbx_strand_id
1 'polypeptide(L)'
;GTRLVVLNDASLREALLTEAHSSPFLVHPDIPVWKWDEISMDFVTGLPRTQRRHDAIWVVVDPLTKSAHFLPIRKDYSVSRLAKIFQQEIVRLHGTPSAIVSDRDPR
;
A
#
# COMPACT_ATOMS: atom_id res chain seq x y z
N GLY A 1 7.26 2.01 26.92
CA GLY A 1 5.91 1.72 26.41
C GLY A 1 5.92 0.37 25.77
N THR A 2 5.14 -0.57 26.28
CA THR A 2 5.10 -1.96 25.83
C THR A 2 4.54 -2.00 24.42
N ARG A 3 5.37 -2.35 23.42
CA ARG A 3 4.89 -2.67 22.08
C ARG A 3 4.13 -4.00 22.19
N LEU A 4 2.81 -3.95 22.09
CA LEU A 4 1.99 -5.15 21.89
C LEU A 4 2.39 -5.73 20.52
N VAL A 5 3.09 -6.86 20.55
CA VAL A 5 3.37 -7.64 19.36
C VAL A 5 2.06 -8.35 19.02
N VAL A 6 1.37 -7.87 17.98
CA VAL A 6 0.25 -8.63 17.42
C VAL A 6 0.84 -9.91 16.86
N LEU A 7 0.58 -11.02 17.56
CA LEU A 7 1.05 -12.35 17.18
C LEU A 7 0.60 -12.64 15.73
N ASN A 8 1.40 -13.42 15.02
CA ASN A 8 1.07 -13.90 13.67
C ASN A 8 -0.06 -14.96 13.70
N ASP A 9 -0.94 -14.89 14.70
CA ASP A 9 -2.03 -15.81 14.98
C ASP A 9 -3.32 -15.27 14.35
N ALA A 10 -3.89 -16.04 13.44
CA ALA A 10 -5.10 -15.64 12.70
C ALA A 10 -6.28 -15.40 13.65
N SER A 11 -6.46 -16.23 14.67
CA SER A 11 -7.61 -16.15 15.58
C SER A 11 -7.58 -14.88 16.42
N LEU A 12 -6.40 -14.47 16.90
CA LEU A 12 -6.23 -13.24 17.67
C LEU A 12 -6.43 -11.98 16.82
N ARG A 13 -6.04 -12.03 15.54
CA ARG A 13 -6.31 -10.94 14.60
C ARG A 13 -7.81 -10.79 14.37
N GLU A 14 -8.50 -11.88 14.06
CA GLU A 14 -9.94 -11.88 13.84
C GLU A 14 -10.71 -11.34 15.06
N ALA A 15 -10.28 -11.69 16.27
CA ALA A 15 -10.90 -11.19 17.51
C ALA A 15 -10.73 -9.67 17.68
N LEU A 16 -9.52 -9.15 17.51
CA LEU A 16 -9.24 -7.70 17.60
C LEU A 16 -9.97 -6.90 16.52
N LEU A 17 -10.10 -7.47 15.33
CA LEU A 17 -10.84 -6.86 14.23
C LEU A 17 -12.33 -6.85 14.53
N THR A 18 -12.91 -7.96 14.98
CA THR A 18 -14.32 -8.02 15.37
C THR A 18 -14.66 -6.93 16.41
N GLU A 19 -13.78 -6.71 17.38
CA GLU A 19 -13.92 -5.63 18.36
C GLU A 19 -13.87 -4.24 17.70
N ALA A 20 -12.89 -3.97 16.84
CA ALA A 20 -12.75 -2.70 16.13
C ALA A 20 -13.94 -2.39 15.20
N HIS A 21 -14.44 -3.40 14.48
CA HIS A 21 -15.57 -3.33 13.55
C HIS A 21 -16.92 -3.18 14.25
N SER A 22 -17.01 -3.47 15.55
CA SER A 22 -18.21 -3.24 16.36
C SER A 22 -18.39 -1.76 16.77
N SER A 23 -17.45 -0.89 16.38
CA SER A 23 -17.49 0.54 16.70
C SER A 23 -18.50 1.28 15.80
N PRO A 24 -19.49 2.00 16.36
CA PRO A 24 -20.53 2.70 15.59
C PRO A 24 -20.01 3.92 14.80
N PHE A 25 -18.69 4.18 14.80
CA PHE A 25 -18.06 5.31 14.13
C PHE A 25 -17.32 4.95 12.82
N LEU A 26 -17.34 3.70 12.39
CA LEU A 26 -16.68 3.27 11.16
C LEU A 26 -17.61 3.38 9.94
N VAL A 27 -17.29 4.31 9.05
CA VAL A 27 -17.96 4.51 7.74
C VAL A 27 -17.07 4.02 6.58
N HIS A 28 -16.03 3.23 6.87
CA HIS A 28 -15.16 2.66 5.84
C HIS A 28 -15.56 1.23 5.50
N PRO A 29 -15.53 0.84 4.22
CA PRO A 29 -15.63 -0.56 3.82
C PRO A 29 -14.45 -1.32 4.45
N ASP A 30 -14.73 -2.55 4.89
CA ASP A 30 -13.83 -3.59 5.40
C ASP A 30 -12.36 -3.15 5.61
N ILE A 31 -12.03 -2.79 6.86
CA ILE A 31 -10.65 -2.49 7.25
C ILE A 31 -9.76 -3.71 6.97
N PRO A 32 -8.59 -3.54 6.31
CA PRO A 32 -7.68 -4.64 6.08
C PRO A 32 -7.29 -5.33 7.40
N VAL A 33 -7.42 -6.66 7.42
CA VAL A 33 -7.11 -7.51 8.58
C VAL A 33 -5.61 -7.43 8.94
N TRP A 34 -4.76 -7.25 7.94
CA TRP A 34 -3.32 -7.29 8.10
C TRP A 34 -2.60 -6.21 7.31
N LYS A 35 -1.47 -5.74 7.86
CA LYS A 35 -0.61 -4.74 7.22
C LYS A 35 -0.19 -5.22 5.83
N TRP A 36 -0.21 -4.34 4.85
CA TRP A 36 0.17 -4.62 3.45
C TRP A 36 -0.63 -5.72 2.75
N ASP A 37 -1.71 -6.22 3.34
CA ASP A 37 -2.59 -7.21 2.70
C ASP A 37 -3.49 -6.55 1.65
N GLU A 38 -3.94 -5.33 1.97
CA GLU A 38 -4.53 -4.40 1.00
C GLU A 38 -3.62 -3.19 0.85
N ILE A 39 -3.38 -2.79 -0.40
CA ILE A 39 -2.62 -1.59 -0.70
C ILE A 39 -3.41 -0.67 -1.64
N SER A 40 -3.20 0.63 -1.49
CA SER A 40 -3.60 1.59 -2.52
C SER A 40 -2.36 2.12 -3.25
N MET A 41 -2.53 2.48 -4.53
CA MET A 41 -1.46 3.03 -5.33
C MET A 41 -1.92 4.21 -6.18
N ASP A 42 -1.01 5.17 -6.37
CA ASP A 42 -1.24 6.37 -7.17
C ASP A 42 0.08 6.91 -7.78
N PHE A 43 -0.01 7.75 -8.82
CA PHE A 43 1.12 8.36 -9.49
C PHE A 43 1.09 9.88 -9.40
N VAL A 44 2.12 10.46 -8.78
CA VAL A 44 2.38 11.89 -8.86
C VAL A 44 3.24 12.15 -10.10
N THR A 45 2.67 12.79 -11.11
CA THR A 45 3.34 13.09 -12.40
C THR A 45 3.52 14.60 -12.60
N GLY A 46 4.25 14.99 -13.66
CA GLY A 46 4.49 16.41 -13.97
C GLY A 46 5.61 17.05 -13.15
N LEU A 47 6.46 16.24 -12.52
CA LEU A 47 7.57 16.72 -11.70
C LEU A 47 8.76 17.14 -12.57
N PRO A 48 9.60 18.09 -12.11
CA PRO A 48 10.88 18.39 -12.74
C PRO A 48 11.73 17.12 -12.84
N ARG A 49 12.35 16.93 -13.99
CA ARG A 49 13.16 15.74 -14.25
C ARG A 49 14.46 15.77 -13.42
N THR A 50 14.70 14.71 -12.66
CA THR A 50 15.94 14.54 -11.88
C THR A 50 17.15 14.22 -12.77
N GLN A 51 18.38 14.30 -12.23
CA GLN A 51 19.61 13.87 -12.93
C GLN A 51 19.56 12.40 -13.37
N ARG A 52 18.91 11.54 -12.58
CA ARG A 52 18.66 10.12 -12.90
C ARG A 52 17.46 9.90 -13.82
N ARG A 53 16.95 10.99 -14.41
CA ARG A 53 15.89 11.02 -15.43
C ARG A 53 14.48 10.67 -14.95
N HIS A 54 14.23 10.47 -13.65
CA HIS A 54 12.90 10.30 -13.08
C HIS A 54 12.10 11.60 -13.14
N ASP A 55 10.82 11.53 -13.51
CA ASP A 55 9.89 12.65 -13.69
C ASP A 55 8.50 12.39 -13.07
N ALA A 56 8.37 11.30 -12.30
CA ALA A 56 7.17 10.94 -11.56
C ALA A 56 7.53 10.17 -10.29
N ILE A 57 6.59 10.10 -9.34
CA ILE A 57 6.67 9.30 -8.13
C ILE A 57 5.49 8.32 -8.14
N TRP A 58 5.77 7.04 -7.93
CA TRP A 58 4.75 6.03 -7.69
C TRP A 58 4.61 5.84 -6.18
N VAL A 59 3.42 6.12 -5.68
CA VAL A 59 3.08 6.06 -4.27
C VAL A 59 2.35 4.75 -4.03
N VAL A 60 2.81 3.96 -3.05
CA VAL A 60 2.15 2.73 -2.61
C VAL A 60 1.89 2.83 -1.11
N VAL A 61 0.63 2.76 -0.70
CA VAL A 61 0.19 3.02 0.67
C VAL A 61 -0.47 1.78 1.25
N ASP A 62 -0.18 1.49 2.51
CA ASP A 62 -0.95 0.55 3.34
C ASP A 62 -2.00 1.34 4.13
N PRO A 63 -3.30 1.23 3.79
CA PRO A 63 -4.37 1.99 4.44
C PRO A 63 -4.52 1.68 5.93
N LEU A 64 -4.09 0.49 6.39
CA LEU A 64 -4.18 0.08 7.79
C LEU A 64 -3.13 0.81 8.64
N THR A 65 -1.87 0.75 8.25
CA THR A 65 -0.77 1.36 9.03
C THR A 65 -0.52 2.82 8.68
N LYS A 66 -1.12 3.33 7.59
CA LYS A 66 -0.84 4.63 6.97
C LYS A 66 0.63 4.80 6.54
N SER A 67 1.37 3.71 6.40
CA SER A 67 2.74 3.71 5.88
C SER A 67 2.72 3.81 4.35
N ALA A 68 3.74 4.44 3.77
CA ALA A 68 3.84 4.62 2.31
C ALA A 68 5.27 4.40 1.79
N HIS A 69 5.39 3.85 0.58
CA HIS A 69 6.60 3.87 -0.23
C HIS A 69 6.47 4.92 -1.34
N PHE A 70 7.51 5.72 -1.51
CA PHE A 70 7.64 6.71 -2.58
C PHE A 70 8.71 6.25 -3.56
N LEU A 71 8.29 5.66 -4.67
CA LEU A 71 9.19 5.05 -5.64
C LEU A 71 9.45 6.06 -6.78
N PRO A 72 10.69 6.52 -7.00
CA PRO A 72 10.99 7.39 -8.13
C PRO A 72 10.89 6.58 -9.43
N ILE A 73 10.06 7.06 -10.35
CA ILE A 73 9.80 6.40 -11.64
C ILE A 73 9.91 7.40 -12.80
N ARG A 74 9.78 6.87 -14.02
CA ARG A 74 9.49 7.71 -15.18
C ARG A 74 8.08 7.44 -15.66
N LYS A 75 7.39 8.48 -16.09
CA LYS A 75 6.03 8.37 -16.65
C LYS A 75 5.95 7.46 -17.89
N ASP A 76 7.07 7.26 -18.59
CA ASP A 76 7.17 6.43 -19.79
C ASP A 76 7.74 5.02 -19.52
N TYR A 77 7.81 4.59 -18.26
CA TYR A 77 8.13 3.20 -17.95
C TYR A 77 7.02 2.27 -18.42
N SER A 78 7.42 1.18 -19.08
CA SER A 78 6.50 0.11 -19.44
C SER A 78 5.93 -0.56 -18.19
N VAL A 79 4.73 -1.14 -18.33
CA VAL A 79 4.08 -1.92 -17.26
C VAL A 79 5.00 -3.02 -16.74
N SER A 80 5.74 -3.72 -17.61
CA SER A 80 6.68 -4.76 -17.19
C SER A 80 7.82 -4.22 -16.32
N ARG A 81 8.28 -2.98 -16.60
CA ARG A 81 9.30 -2.33 -15.77
C ARG A 81 8.73 -1.91 -14.42
N LEU A 82 7.50 -1.38 -14.40
CA LEU A 82 6.80 -1.07 -13.16
C LEU A 82 6.57 -2.33 -12.31
N ALA A 83 6.11 -3.43 -12.91
CA ALA A 83 5.93 -4.71 -12.21
C ALA A 83 7.23 -5.21 -11.56
N LYS A 84 8.37 -5.06 -12.25
CA LYS A 84 9.68 -5.41 -11.68
C LYS A 84 10.04 -4.54 -10.48
N ILE A 85 9.80 -3.23 -10.55
CA ILE A 85 10.02 -2.31 -9.43
C ILE A 85 9.11 -2.69 -8.26
N PHE A 86 7.82 -2.94 -8.52
CA PHE A 86 6.85 -3.35 -7.51
C PHE A 86 7.28 -4.64 -6.79
N GLN A 87 7.73 -5.64 -7.54
CA GLN A 87 8.26 -6.88 -6.95
C GLN A 87 9.48 -6.62 -6.07
N GLN A 88 10.41 -5.78 -6.53
CA GLN A 88 11.67 -5.51 -5.83
C GLN A 88 11.50 -4.64 -4.59
N GLU A 89 10.59 -3.67 -4.62
CA GLU A 89 10.45 -2.68 -3.56
C GLU A 89 9.29 -2.97 -2.62
N ILE A 90 8.21 -3.59 -3.10
CA ILE A 90 7.02 -3.88 -2.30
C ILE A 90 6.95 -5.35 -1.93
N VAL A 91 6.84 -6.25 -2.92
CA VAL A 91 6.61 -7.68 -2.65
C VAL A 91 7.75 -8.32 -1.88
N ARG A 92 9.00 -7.95 -2.19
CA ARG A 92 10.18 -8.43 -1.46
C ARG A 92 10.16 -8.06 0.03
N LEU A 93 9.60 -6.90 0.39
CA LEU A 93 9.62 -6.40 1.76
C LEU A 93 8.37 -6.80 2.55
N HIS A 94 7.21 -6.86 1.91
CA HIS A 94 5.92 -7.00 2.59
C HIS A 94 5.13 -8.26 2.19
N GLY A 95 5.59 -8.99 1.18
CA GLY A 95 4.84 -10.08 0.57
C GLY A 95 3.89 -9.60 -0.52
N THR A 96 3.18 -10.54 -1.14
CA THR A 96 2.20 -10.23 -2.19
C THR A 96 0.91 -9.74 -1.53
N PRO A 97 0.43 -8.53 -1.84
CA PRO A 97 -0.86 -8.08 -1.34
C PRO A 97 -1.99 -8.91 -1.98
N SER A 98 -3.04 -9.14 -1.21
CA SER A 98 -4.25 -9.83 -1.65
C SER A 98 -5.13 -8.93 -2.53
N ALA A 99 -5.08 -7.60 -2.31
CA ALA A 99 -5.79 -6.63 -3.13
C ALA A 99 -4.99 -5.33 -3.35
N ILE A 100 -5.20 -4.73 -4.53
CA ILE A 100 -4.57 -3.47 -4.94
C ILE A 100 -5.65 -2.53 -5.45
N VAL A 101 -5.82 -1.40 -4.78
CA VAL A 101 -6.70 -0.31 -5.19
C VAL A 101 -5.86 0.71 -5.95
N SER A 102 -6.12 0.88 -7.24
CA SER A 102 -5.55 1.96 -8.05
C SER A 102 -6.61 3.01 -8.26
N ASP A 103 -6.27 4.28 -8.05
CA ASP A 103 -7.17 5.33 -8.50
C ASP A 103 -7.22 5.30 -10.02
N ARG A 104 -8.45 5.26 -10.57
CA ARG A 104 -8.68 5.28 -12.02
C ARG A 104 -9.21 6.66 -12.35
N ASP A 105 -8.32 7.57 -12.70
CA ASP A 105 -8.72 8.86 -13.25
C ASP A 105 -9.43 8.61 -14.60
N PRO A 106 -10.72 8.94 -14.76
CA PRO A 106 -11.41 8.87 -16.05
C PRO A 106 -10.92 10.06 -16.89
N ARG A 107 -9.81 9.87 -17.59
CA ARG A 107 -9.37 10.81 -18.63
C ARG A 107 -10.10 10.58 -19.94
#